data_AF-A0A0F9R964-F1
#
_entry.id   AF-A0A0F9R964-F1
#
_cell.length_a   1.000
_cell.length_b   1.000
_cell.length_c   1.000
_cell.angle_alpha   90.00
_cell.angle_beta   90.00
_cell.angle_gamma   90.00
#
_symmetry.space_group_name_H-M   'P 1'
#
loop_
_entity.id
_entity.type
_entity.pdbx_description
1 polymer ?
#
loop_
_entity_poly.entity_id
_entity_poly.type
_entity_poly.pdbx_seq_one_letter_code
_entity_poly.pdbx_strand_id
1 'polypeptide(L)'
;MDEIAFDPAAFAAYLARHEKKGLLRFLTCGSVDDGKSTLIGRLLYDSKLLFEDQLATLGRDSARHGTVGADIDFALLVDGLEAEREQGITIDVAYRFFATDRRKFIVADTPGHEQYTRNMATGASTAELAVILVDARKGVLSQTRRHSYIASLLGIRHAILAVNKIDLVGYSQDVFDTIVEDYRSVSEQLTFASVTAIPMSARFGDNVTHRGDHLAWHQGPTLLEHLETVNVEPDSPDRAFRMPVQWVNRPNLDFRGYSGTVASGQIRVGDPVAVAMTGMTSTIRSIVTFDGECESASTGETPTLVLADEIDISRGDMLSSTNARPEMADQFAARLIWMNQEPLVPGRLYLFKIASKTVVGSVTEIKHIVDVNTFQHLAAKSLTLNDVALVNLSFREPIAFDPYEENHQTGGFIVIDRLNNSTVGAGMIAFALRRSSNIHWQATELSKEVRGSTLGQRPAVIWFTGLSGAGKSTIANLLERRLFALGCHTYLIDGDNVRHGLNRDLGFTEGDRVENIRRVAEVARLFVDAGLIVLASLISPFRSERKMARELFEPGEFIEAFVDTPLQVAEQRDPKGLYKKARAGGIKNFTGIDSPYEPPEEPELRLAASIKTPEALVEEIVAHLRGNGFVKS
;
A
#
# COMPACT_ATOMS: atom_id res chain seq x y z
N MET A 1 30.81 -53.30 17.58
CA MET A 1 30.97 -52.01 16.88
C MET A 1 30.85 -52.34 15.42
N ASP A 2 29.62 -52.34 14.90
CA ASP A 2 29.39 -52.45 13.47
C ASP A 2 29.57 -51.06 12.88
N GLU A 3 30.58 -50.90 12.03
CA GLU A 3 30.78 -49.70 11.22
C GLU A 3 29.55 -49.52 10.32
N ILE A 4 28.75 -48.48 10.61
CA ILE A 4 27.70 -48.03 9.70
C ILE A 4 28.41 -47.53 8.44
N ALA A 5 28.43 -48.35 7.40
CA ALA A 5 28.99 -47.99 6.10
C ALA A 5 28.26 -46.76 5.56
N PHE A 6 29.00 -45.65 5.39
CA PHE A 6 28.50 -44.44 4.75
C PHE A 6 28.24 -44.74 3.27
N ASP A 7 26.97 -44.73 2.85
CA ASP A 7 26.56 -44.88 1.44
C ASP A 7 26.46 -43.49 0.78
N PRO A 8 27.40 -43.11 -0.11
CA PRO A 8 27.41 -41.82 -0.78
C PRO A 8 26.21 -41.62 -1.70
N ALA A 9 25.62 -42.69 -2.24
CA ALA A 9 24.44 -42.61 -3.10
C ALA A 9 23.18 -42.32 -2.28
N ALA A 10 23.04 -42.94 -1.11
CA ALA A 10 21.99 -42.61 -0.15
C ALA A 10 22.16 -41.17 0.39
N PHE A 11 23.39 -40.72 0.63
CA PHE A 11 23.68 -39.35 1.08
C PHE A 11 23.40 -38.31 -0.02
N ALA A 12 23.76 -38.58 -1.27
CA ALA A 12 23.43 -37.73 -2.42
C ALA A 12 21.92 -37.69 -2.67
N ALA A 13 21.23 -38.84 -2.56
CA ALA A 13 19.77 -38.89 -2.62
C ALA A 13 19.12 -38.13 -1.46
N TYR A 14 19.68 -38.20 -0.26
CA TYR A 14 19.25 -37.43 0.92
C TYR A 14 19.43 -35.92 0.71
N LEU A 15 20.59 -35.49 0.19
CA LEU A 15 20.87 -34.10 -0.18
C LEU A 15 19.92 -33.59 -1.27
N ALA A 16 19.74 -34.34 -2.35
CA ALA A 16 18.82 -34.00 -3.43
C ALA A 16 17.36 -33.93 -2.93
N ARG A 17 16.98 -34.80 -1.99
CA ARG A 17 15.67 -34.78 -1.34
C ARG A 17 15.52 -33.58 -0.39
N HIS A 18 16.60 -33.14 0.25
CA HIS A 18 16.67 -31.92 1.07
C HIS A 18 16.63 -30.63 0.25
N GLU A 19 17.24 -30.62 -0.93
CA GLU A 19 17.18 -29.50 -1.88
C GLU A 19 15.77 -29.33 -2.45
N LYS A 20 15.09 -30.44 -2.79
CA LYS A 20 13.74 -30.44 -3.39
C LYS A 20 12.57 -30.37 -2.38
N LYS A 21 12.82 -30.14 -1.09
CA LYS A 21 11.72 -30.00 -0.11
C LYS A 21 10.86 -28.79 -0.45
N GLY A 22 9.55 -28.99 -0.53
CA GLY A 22 8.59 -27.90 -0.68
C GLY A 22 8.74 -26.88 0.44
N LEU A 23 8.51 -25.61 0.12
CA LEU A 23 8.43 -24.52 1.09
C LEU A 23 6.96 -24.30 1.45
N LEU A 24 6.66 -24.00 2.71
CA LEU A 24 5.37 -23.44 3.12
C LEU A 24 5.63 -22.14 3.86
N ARG A 25 4.99 -21.07 3.41
CA ARG A 25 4.89 -19.82 4.17
C ARG A 25 3.55 -19.80 4.88
N PHE A 26 3.56 -19.69 6.20
CA PHE A 26 2.32 -19.54 6.96
C PHE A 26 2.44 -18.45 8.01
N LEU A 27 1.30 -17.88 8.38
CA LEU A 27 1.21 -16.88 9.43
C LEU A 27 0.48 -17.42 10.65
N THR A 28 0.83 -16.94 11.83
CA THR A 28 0.08 -17.22 13.06
C THR A 28 -0.70 -16.00 13.49
N CYS A 29 -2.00 -16.16 13.67
CA CYS A 29 -2.96 -15.15 14.07
C CYS A 29 -3.74 -15.60 15.31
N GLY A 30 -4.22 -14.65 16.11
CA GLY A 30 -4.88 -14.94 17.38
C GLY A 30 -4.82 -13.73 18.31
N SER A 31 -5.69 -13.73 19.32
CA SER A 31 -5.77 -12.69 20.34
C SER A 31 -4.51 -12.65 21.20
N VAL A 32 -4.36 -11.57 21.96
CA VAL A 32 -3.45 -11.51 23.10
C VAL A 32 -3.80 -12.67 24.04
N ASP A 33 -2.76 -13.35 24.51
CA ASP A 33 -2.78 -14.55 25.36
C ASP A 33 -3.29 -15.84 24.72
N ASP A 34 -3.61 -15.92 23.42
CA ASP A 34 -4.06 -17.19 22.82
C ASP A 34 -2.93 -18.24 22.70
N GLY A 35 -1.70 -17.87 23.06
CA GLY A 35 -0.54 -18.77 23.12
C GLY A 35 0.23 -18.90 21.81
N LYS A 36 0.25 -17.83 20.99
CA LYS A 36 1.01 -17.79 19.72
C LYS A 36 2.50 -18.00 19.91
N SER A 37 3.14 -17.20 20.77
CA SER A 37 4.57 -17.31 21.08
C SER A 37 4.91 -18.70 21.63
N THR A 38 4.09 -19.21 22.54
CA THR A 38 4.24 -20.57 23.10
C THR A 38 4.16 -21.64 22.00
N LEU A 39 3.22 -21.52 21.06
CA LEU A 39 3.09 -22.46 19.96
C LEU A 39 4.30 -22.44 19.03
N ILE A 40 4.75 -21.26 18.62
CA ILE A 40 5.93 -21.12 17.76
C ILE A 40 7.18 -21.67 18.48
N GLY A 41 7.38 -21.28 19.74
CA GLY A 41 8.47 -21.80 20.57
C GLY A 41 8.45 -23.33 20.66
N ARG A 42 7.26 -23.92 20.83
CA ARG A 42 7.10 -25.38 20.88
C ARG A 42 7.42 -26.06 19.55
N LEU A 43 6.95 -25.52 18.42
CA LEU A 43 7.28 -26.03 17.09
C LEU A 43 8.79 -25.99 16.82
N LEU A 44 9.45 -24.88 17.21
CA LEU A 44 10.90 -24.75 17.09
C LEU A 44 11.65 -25.77 17.97
N TYR A 45 11.19 -25.96 19.20
CA TYR A 45 11.75 -26.96 20.11
C TYR A 45 11.62 -28.40 19.60
N ASP A 46 10.39 -28.80 19.26
CA ASP A 46 10.09 -30.17 18.84
C ASP A 46 10.70 -30.51 17.46
N SER A 47 10.96 -29.49 16.61
CA SER A 47 11.69 -29.67 15.34
C SER A 47 13.20 -29.91 15.51
N LYS A 48 13.70 -29.95 16.76
CA LYS A 48 15.11 -30.24 17.13
C LYS A 48 16.13 -29.26 16.52
N LEU A 49 15.73 -28.02 16.22
CA LEU A 49 16.63 -26.98 15.71
C LEU A 49 17.35 -26.20 16.81
N LEU A 50 16.96 -26.38 18.07
CA LEU A 50 17.62 -25.75 19.21
C LEU A 50 18.77 -26.62 19.70
N PHE A 51 19.99 -26.07 19.65
CA PHE A 51 21.19 -26.70 20.22
C PHE A 51 21.06 -26.81 21.76
N GLU A 52 21.72 -27.79 22.38
CA GLU A 52 21.60 -28.09 23.82
C GLU A 52 21.93 -26.89 24.74
N ASP A 53 22.79 -26.00 24.28
CA ASP A 53 23.19 -24.74 24.95
C ASP A 53 22.07 -23.69 24.98
N GLN A 54 21.27 -23.58 23.91
CA GLN A 54 20.09 -22.71 23.88
C GLN A 54 19.01 -23.23 24.82
N LEU A 55 18.86 -24.55 24.95
CA LEU A 55 17.93 -25.17 25.89
C LEU A 55 18.34 -24.98 27.35
N ALA A 56 19.63 -25.10 27.65
CA ALA A 56 20.16 -24.83 28.99
C ALA A 56 20.03 -23.35 29.37
N THR A 57 20.05 -22.44 28.39
CA THR A 57 19.79 -21.01 28.61
C THR A 57 18.31 -20.76 28.85
N LEU A 58 17.43 -21.37 28.05
CA LEU A 58 15.98 -21.27 28.26
C LEU A 58 15.52 -21.80 29.61
N GLY A 59 16.09 -22.91 30.08
CA GLY A 59 15.77 -23.46 31.41
C GLY A 59 16.18 -22.52 32.53
N ARG A 60 17.32 -21.83 32.40
CA ARG A 60 17.77 -20.81 33.35
C ARG A 60 16.88 -19.56 33.33
N ASP A 61 16.51 -19.09 32.15
CA ASP A 61 15.67 -17.91 31.99
C ASP A 61 14.22 -18.19 32.41
N SER A 62 13.69 -19.40 32.13
CA SER A 62 12.38 -19.85 32.63
C SER A 62 12.33 -19.87 34.15
N ALA A 63 13.39 -20.32 34.82
CA ALA A 63 13.48 -20.33 36.28
C ALA A 63 13.57 -18.91 36.90
N ARG A 64 14.02 -17.91 36.13
CA ARG A 64 14.25 -16.53 36.61
C ARG A 64 13.13 -15.55 36.23
N HIS A 65 12.54 -15.73 35.06
CA HIS A 65 11.60 -14.81 34.42
C HIS A 65 10.31 -15.49 33.90
N GLY A 66 10.18 -16.82 34.02
CA GLY A 66 9.07 -17.58 33.46
C GLY A 66 7.73 -17.34 34.17
N THR A 67 6.65 -17.43 33.39
CA THR A 67 5.27 -17.24 33.87
C THR A 67 4.56 -18.55 34.22
N VAL A 68 5.19 -19.69 33.91
CA VAL A 68 4.59 -21.04 33.98
C VAL A 68 5.09 -21.93 35.14
N GLY A 69 5.84 -21.37 36.09
CA GLY A 69 6.30 -22.09 37.29
C GLY A 69 7.59 -22.89 37.05
N ALA A 70 7.58 -24.20 37.36
CA ALA A 70 8.76 -25.06 37.25
C ALA A 70 8.99 -25.64 35.84
N ASP A 71 8.03 -25.45 34.93
CA ASP A 71 8.12 -25.89 33.54
C ASP A 71 8.91 -24.90 32.67
N ILE A 72 9.42 -25.37 31.53
CA ILE A 72 10.11 -24.54 30.55
C ILE A 72 9.09 -23.61 29.85
N ASP A 73 9.35 -22.30 29.91
CA ASP A 73 8.52 -21.28 29.26
C ASP A 73 8.97 -21.06 27.81
N PHE A 74 8.34 -21.77 26.87
CA PHE A 74 8.68 -21.68 25.45
C PHE A 74 8.38 -20.31 24.83
N ALA A 75 7.58 -19.44 25.47
CA ALA A 75 7.36 -18.08 24.97
C ALA A 75 8.67 -17.27 24.93
N LEU A 76 9.56 -17.51 25.89
CA LEU A 76 10.85 -16.82 26.02
C LEU A 76 11.81 -17.03 24.82
N LEU A 77 11.61 -18.07 23.99
CA LEU A 77 12.34 -18.27 22.72
C LEU A 77 12.00 -17.23 21.66
N VAL A 78 10.81 -16.65 21.79
CA VAL A 78 10.16 -15.78 20.81
C VAL A 78 10.12 -14.34 21.33
N ASP A 79 10.08 -14.14 22.65
CA ASP A 79 9.91 -12.85 23.33
C ASP A 79 11.09 -11.88 23.28
N GLY A 80 12.16 -12.17 22.52
CA GLY A 80 13.21 -11.18 22.23
C GLY A 80 12.65 -9.86 21.66
N LEU A 81 11.46 -9.91 21.06
CA LEU A 81 10.69 -8.77 20.55
C LEU A 81 9.82 -8.06 21.62
N GLU A 82 9.43 -8.75 22.69
CA GLU A 82 8.72 -8.11 23.81
C GLU A 82 9.68 -7.27 24.66
N ALA A 83 10.95 -7.67 24.78
CA ALA A 83 11.99 -6.83 25.38
C ALA A 83 12.29 -5.56 24.55
N GLU A 84 12.15 -5.62 23.21
CA GLU A 84 12.20 -4.42 22.35
C GLU A 84 10.99 -3.50 22.54
N ARG A 85 9.83 -4.03 22.97
CA ARG A 85 8.66 -3.22 23.36
C ARG A 85 8.93 -2.35 24.59
N GLU A 86 9.72 -2.82 25.55
CA GLU A 86 10.15 -1.99 26.70
C GLU A 86 11.13 -0.88 26.27
N GLN A 87 11.81 -1.05 25.14
CA GLN A 87 12.81 -0.11 24.60
C GLN A 87 12.27 0.77 23.45
N GLY A 88 11.02 0.61 23.03
CA GLY A 88 10.38 1.44 22.00
C GLY A 88 10.89 1.20 20.57
N ILE A 89 11.56 0.08 20.31
CA ILE A 89 12.01 -0.32 18.97
C ILE A 89 10.94 -1.24 18.34
N THR A 90 10.48 -0.90 17.14
CA THR A 90 9.45 -1.66 16.42
C THR A 90 10.13 -2.63 15.45
N ILE A 91 10.06 -3.93 15.71
CA ILE A 91 10.27 -4.94 14.65
C ILE A 91 8.90 -5.35 14.11
N ASP A 92 8.71 -5.14 12.81
CA ASP A 92 7.40 -5.17 12.13
C ASP A 92 6.76 -6.57 12.06
N VAL A 93 7.49 -7.60 11.66
CA VAL A 93 7.04 -9.02 11.62
C VAL A 93 8.27 -9.89 11.81
N ALA A 94 8.22 -10.85 12.73
CA ALA A 94 9.35 -11.76 12.94
C ALA A 94 9.18 -13.02 12.09
N TYR A 95 10.17 -13.29 11.23
CA TYR A 95 10.21 -14.50 10.43
C TYR A 95 11.07 -15.56 11.13
N ARG A 96 10.50 -16.74 11.34
CA ARG A 96 11.21 -17.91 11.87
C ARG A 96 11.26 -19.00 10.81
N PHE A 97 12.39 -19.70 10.75
CA PHE A 97 12.65 -20.73 9.76
C PHE A 97 12.83 -22.06 10.47
N PHE A 98 12.11 -23.07 10.01
CA PHE A 98 12.34 -24.44 10.45
C PHE A 98 12.10 -25.42 9.31
N ALA A 99 12.55 -26.66 9.48
CA ALA A 99 12.36 -27.70 8.49
C ALA A 99 12.10 -29.03 9.19
N THR A 100 11.29 -29.86 8.56
CA THR A 100 11.13 -31.27 8.93
C THR A 100 11.77 -32.16 7.86
N ASP A 101 11.66 -33.47 8.03
CA ASP A 101 12.07 -34.44 7.02
C ASP A 101 11.29 -34.30 5.70
N ARG A 102 10.09 -33.71 5.73
CA ARG A 102 9.20 -33.58 4.58
C ARG A 102 9.18 -32.20 3.95
N ARG A 103 9.26 -31.12 4.73
CA ARG A 103 8.99 -29.76 4.24
C ARG A 103 9.79 -28.68 4.96
N LYS A 104 10.05 -27.56 4.27
CA LYS A 104 10.64 -26.34 4.84
C LYS A 104 9.52 -25.35 5.17
N PHE A 105 9.68 -24.61 6.26
CA PHE A 105 8.66 -23.70 6.77
C PHE A 105 9.23 -22.31 7.05
N ILE A 106 8.45 -21.29 6.70
CA ILE A 106 8.66 -19.90 7.11
C ILE A 106 7.42 -19.47 7.88
N VAL A 107 7.60 -19.09 9.14
CA VAL A 107 6.53 -18.61 10.02
C VAL A 107 6.63 -17.10 10.14
N ALA A 108 5.55 -16.41 9.80
CA ALA A 108 5.38 -15.00 10.12
C ALA A 108 4.66 -14.87 11.47
N ASP A 109 5.39 -14.43 12.50
CA ASP A 109 4.79 -14.08 13.78
C ASP A 109 4.23 -12.66 13.72
N THR A 110 2.90 -12.56 13.72
CA THR A 110 2.19 -11.29 13.63
C THR A 110 1.57 -10.92 14.98
N PRO A 111 1.86 -9.71 15.52
CA PRO A 111 1.32 -9.26 16.79
C PRO A 111 -0.21 -9.17 16.72
N GLY A 112 -0.90 -9.61 17.78
CA GLY A 112 -2.37 -9.82 17.79
C GLY A 112 -3.22 -8.62 18.23
N HIS A 113 -2.64 -7.43 18.35
CA HIS A 113 -3.35 -6.28 18.91
C HIS A 113 -4.02 -5.45 17.80
N GLU A 114 -5.17 -4.84 18.13
CA GLU A 114 -6.06 -4.13 17.18
C GLU A 114 -5.40 -3.02 16.37
N GLN A 115 -4.26 -2.49 16.83
CA GLN A 115 -3.53 -1.39 16.19
C GLN A 115 -2.59 -1.86 15.06
N TYR A 116 -2.41 -3.16 14.83
CA TYR A 116 -1.35 -3.69 13.96
C TYR A 116 -1.82 -4.44 12.71
N THR A 117 -2.95 -4.03 12.13
CA THR A 117 -3.39 -4.55 10.81
C THR A 117 -2.29 -4.42 9.76
N ARG A 118 -1.41 -3.41 9.87
CA ARG A 118 -0.23 -3.24 9.02
C ARG A 118 0.71 -4.45 9.06
N ASN A 119 1.05 -4.92 10.26
CA ASN A 119 2.01 -6.02 10.44
C ASN A 119 1.39 -7.33 9.99
N MET A 120 0.11 -7.53 10.33
CA MET A 120 -0.66 -8.65 9.80
C MET A 120 -0.71 -8.63 8.28
N ALA A 121 -1.00 -7.47 7.66
CA ALA A 121 -1.10 -7.35 6.21
C ALA A 121 0.23 -7.66 5.52
N THR A 122 1.34 -7.15 6.07
CA THR A 122 2.69 -7.47 5.59
C THR A 122 2.98 -8.97 5.69
N GLY A 123 2.76 -9.59 6.85
CA GLY A 123 3.02 -11.02 7.04
C GLY A 123 2.11 -11.91 6.18
N ALA A 124 0.83 -11.56 6.09
CA ALA A 124 -0.16 -12.31 5.33
C ALA A 124 0.00 -12.18 3.82
N SER A 125 0.55 -11.07 3.30
CA SER A 125 0.76 -10.87 1.85
C SER A 125 1.69 -11.89 1.19
N THR A 126 2.49 -12.61 1.98
CA THR A 126 3.42 -13.65 1.49
C THR A 126 3.08 -15.05 1.99
N ALA A 127 2.03 -15.17 2.81
CA ALA A 127 1.62 -16.43 3.40
C ALA A 127 0.66 -17.19 2.48
N GLU A 128 0.80 -18.51 2.48
CA GLU A 128 -0.05 -19.43 1.72
C GLU A 128 -1.13 -20.06 2.62
N LEU A 129 -0.88 -20.06 3.94
CA LEU A 129 -1.75 -20.62 4.96
C LEU A 129 -1.82 -19.73 6.21
N ALA A 130 -2.98 -19.69 6.86
CA ALA A 130 -3.17 -19.01 8.14
C ALA A 130 -3.45 -19.99 9.28
N VAL A 131 -2.70 -19.91 10.37
CA VAL A 131 -2.99 -20.63 11.63
C VAL A 131 -3.68 -19.65 12.58
N ILE A 132 -4.97 -19.86 12.81
CA ILE A 132 -5.85 -19.01 13.61
C ILE A 132 -6.01 -19.66 14.98
N LEU A 133 -5.27 -19.16 15.95
CA LEU A 133 -5.29 -19.63 17.33
C LEU A 133 -6.50 -19.06 18.06
N VAL A 134 -7.13 -19.93 18.86
CA VAL A 134 -8.25 -19.60 19.73
C VAL A 134 -8.02 -20.26 21.09
N ASP A 135 -8.09 -19.48 22.18
CA ASP A 135 -8.09 -20.01 23.53
C ASP A 135 -9.41 -20.75 23.80
N ALA A 136 -9.34 -22.05 24.08
CA ALA A 136 -10.50 -22.92 24.31
C ALA A 136 -11.42 -22.44 25.45
N ARG A 137 -10.91 -21.64 26.40
CA ARG A 137 -11.71 -21.07 27.48
C ARG A 137 -12.55 -19.87 27.05
N LYS A 138 -12.11 -19.17 25.99
CA LYS A 138 -12.72 -17.92 25.53
C LYS A 138 -13.61 -18.13 24.30
N GLY A 139 -13.28 -19.12 23.47
CA GLY A 139 -13.96 -19.36 22.19
C GLY A 139 -13.67 -18.25 21.16
N VAL A 140 -14.54 -18.12 20.15
CA VAL A 140 -14.33 -17.20 19.02
C VAL A 140 -14.54 -15.74 19.44
N LEU A 141 -13.50 -14.91 19.32
CA LEU A 141 -13.54 -13.49 19.68
C LEU A 141 -13.65 -12.58 18.45
N SER A 142 -13.89 -11.28 18.66
CA SER A 142 -13.85 -10.24 17.62
C SER A 142 -12.51 -10.22 16.87
N GLN A 143 -11.39 -10.38 17.60
CA GLN A 143 -10.05 -10.47 17.00
C GLN A 143 -9.88 -11.70 16.11
N THR A 144 -10.46 -12.84 16.50
CA THR A 144 -10.48 -14.05 15.65
C THR A 144 -11.19 -13.76 14.32
N ARG A 145 -12.37 -13.11 14.36
CA ARG A 145 -13.12 -12.71 13.16
C ARG A 145 -12.32 -11.75 12.28
N ARG A 146 -11.75 -10.70 12.88
CA ARG A 146 -10.93 -9.70 12.19
C ARG A 146 -9.72 -10.32 11.50
N HIS A 147 -8.95 -11.15 12.20
CA HIS A 147 -7.78 -11.81 11.61
C HIS A 147 -8.19 -12.76 10.47
N SER A 148 -9.27 -13.51 10.66
CA SER A 148 -9.80 -14.41 9.62
C SER A 148 -10.18 -13.62 8.36
N TYR A 149 -10.85 -12.48 8.54
CA TYR A 149 -11.23 -11.59 7.45
C TYR A 149 -10.02 -11.05 6.69
N ILE A 150 -9.03 -10.49 7.40
CA ILE A 150 -7.84 -9.91 6.76
C ILE A 150 -7.04 -11.00 6.04
N ALA A 151 -6.91 -12.20 6.62
CA ALA A 151 -6.21 -13.31 5.99
C ALA A 151 -6.89 -13.73 4.68
N SER A 152 -8.22 -13.91 4.70
CA SER A 152 -9.01 -14.21 3.51
C SER A 152 -8.92 -13.10 2.46
N LEU A 153 -9.01 -11.84 2.90
CA LEU A 153 -8.92 -10.66 2.04
C LEU A 153 -7.56 -10.55 1.32
N LEU A 154 -6.49 -10.97 1.96
CA LEU A 154 -5.12 -11.01 1.42
C LEU A 154 -4.84 -12.28 0.60
N GLY A 155 -5.89 -13.00 0.19
CA GLY A 155 -5.79 -14.10 -0.76
C GLY A 155 -5.35 -15.43 -0.15
N ILE A 156 -5.29 -15.55 1.18
CA ILE A 156 -4.96 -16.83 1.81
C ILE A 156 -6.13 -17.78 1.64
N ARG A 157 -5.87 -18.92 1.01
CA ARG A 157 -6.88 -19.92 0.66
C ARG A 157 -7.05 -21.01 1.72
N HIS A 158 -6.04 -21.27 2.54
CA HIS A 158 -6.06 -22.36 3.52
C HIS A 158 -5.92 -21.81 4.93
N ALA A 159 -6.79 -22.25 5.84
CA ALA A 159 -6.73 -21.87 7.24
C ALA A 159 -6.77 -23.10 8.17
N ILE A 160 -6.08 -22.99 9.31
CA ILE A 160 -6.14 -23.92 10.42
C ILE A 160 -6.77 -23.21 11.60
N LEU A 161 -7.85 -23.75 12.16
CA LEU A 161 -8.39 -23.32 13.44
C LEU A 161 -7.68 -24.10 14.55
N ALA A 162 -6.68 -23.48 15.17
CA ALA A 162 -5.91 -24.06 16.25
C ALA A 162 -6.57 -23.76 17.60
N VAL A 163 -7.39 -24.70 18.10
CA VAL A 163 -8.08 -24.55 19.39
C VAL A 163 -7.09 -24.92 20.50
N ASN A 164 -6.41 -23.90 21.03
CA ASN A 164 -5.32 -24.01 21.98
C ASN A 164 -5.82 -24.02 23.43
N LYS A 165 -4.98 -24.47 24.35
CA LYS A 165 -5.26 -24.58 25.80
C LYS A 165 -6.41 -25.53 26.14
N ILE A 166 -6.59 -26.57 25.33
CA ILE A 166 -7.62 -27.58 25.56
C ILE A 166 -7.43 -28.31 26.91
N ASP A 167 -6.20 -28.33 27.43
CA ASP A 167 -5.84 -28.84 28.75
C ASP A 167 -6.57 -28.10 29.89
N LEU A 168 -6.78 -26.79 29.76
CA LEU A 168 -7.44 -25.97 30.78
C LEU A 168 -8.97 -26.17 30.82
N VAL A 169 -9.55 -26.79 29.80
CA VAL A 169 -10.96 -27.19 29.75
C VAL A 169 -11.13 -28.70 29.87
N GLY A 170 -10.13 -29.38 30.42
CA GLY A 170 -10.17 -30.82 30.69
C GLY A 170 -10.27 -31.69 29.45
N TYR A 171 -9.69 -31.25 28.32
CA TYR A 171 -9.70 -31.98 27.04
C TYR A 171 -11.12 -32.27 26.51
N SER A 172 -12.09 -31.42 26.83
CA SER A 172 -13.50 -31.58 26.45
C SER A 172 -13.72 -31.49 24.94
N GLN A 173 -14.30 -32.56 24.37
CA GLN A 173 -14.75 -32.58 22.98
C GLN A 173 -15.90 -31.58 22.74
N ASP A 174 -16.87 -31.48 23.66
CA ASP A 174 -18.03 -30.60 23.50
C ASP A 174 -17.63 -29.12 23.38
N VAL A 175 -16.62 -28.68 24.14
CA VAL A 175 -16.08 -27.32 24.04
C VAL A 175 -15.43 -27.11 22.68
N PHE A 176 -14.63 -28.07 22.21
CA PHE A 176 -14.02 -28.01 20.88
C PHE A 176 -15.07 -27.93 19.78
N ASP A 177 -16.08 -28.81 19.80
CA ASP A 177 -17.14 -28.88 18.78
C ASP A 177 -17.96 -27.58 18.75
N THR A 178 -18.22 -26.97 19.91
CA THR A 178 -18.89 -25.66 20.00
C THR A 178 -18.07 -24.56 19.32
N ILE A 179 -16.77 -24.49 19.60
CA ILE A 179 -15.88 -23.48 18.99
C ILE A 179 -15.77 -23.69 17.47
N VAL A 180 -15.73 -24.95 17.01
CA VAL A 180 -15.71 -25.28 15.59
C VAL A 180 -16.99 -24.82 14.90
N GLU A 181 -18.15 -25.02 15.51
CA GLU A 181 -19.43 -24.56 14.97
C GLU A 181 -19.52 -23.03 14.92
N ASP A 182 -19.12 -22.36 16.01
CA ASP A 182 -19.08 -20.90 16.07
C ASP A 182 -18.16 -20.33 14.98
N TYR A 183 -17.00 -20.96 14.75
CA TYR A 183 -16.05 -20.53 13.74
C TYR A 183 -16.52 -20.87 12.32
N ARG A 184 -17.26 -21.96 12.12
CA ARG A 184 -17.85 -22.31 10.81
C ARG A 184 -18.70 -21.16 10.27
N SER A 185 -19.54 -20.57 11.11
CA SER A 185 -20.38 -19.41 10.76
C SER A 185 -19.59 -18.17 10.28
N VAL A 186 -18.34 -18.04 10.73
CA VAL A 186 -17.41 -17.00 10.30
C VAL A 186 -16.78 -17.39 8.97
N SER A 187 -16.26 -18.61 8.87
CA SER A 187 -15.52 -19.08 7.70
C SER A 187 -16.36 -19.18 6.42
N GLU A 188 -17.66 -19.45 6.54
CA GLU A 188 -18.59 -19.51 5.39
C GLU A 188 -18.78 -18.17 4.68
N GLN A 189 -18.49 -17.06 5.36
CA GLN A 189 -18.55 -15.71 4.80
C GLN A 189 -17.21 -15.27 4.16
N LEU A 190 -16.19 -16.13 4.24
CA LEU A 190 -14.83 -15.86 3.79
C LEU A 190 -14.47 -16.72 2.58
N THR A 191 -13.36 -16.39 1.92
CA THR A 191 -12.90 -17.04 0.68
C THR A 191 -11.92 -18.19 0.91
N PHE A 192 -11.96 -18.82 2.10
CA PHE A 192 -11.13 -19.98 2.38
C PHE A 192 -11.60 -21.19 1.57
N ALA A 193 -10.66 -21.84 0.86
CA ALA A 193 -10.89 -23.10 0.18
C ALA A 193 -10.92 -24.29 1.15
N SER A 194 -10.19 -24.21 2.26
CA SER A 194 -10.21 -25.23 3.30
C SER A 194 -9.98 -24.64 4.69
N VAL A 195 -10.72 -25.14 5.67
CA VAL A 195 -10.53 -24.85 7.10
C VAL A 195 -10.40 -26.17 7.86
N THR A 196 -9.26 -26.38 8.52
CA THR A 196 -9.02 -27.58 9.34
C THR A 196 -8.97 -27.19 10.81
N ALA A 197 -9.86 -27.75 11.65
CA ALA A 197 -9.84 -27.50 13.08
C ALA A 197 -9.02 -28.55 13.83
N ILE A 198 -8.12 -28.11 14.71
CA ILE A 198 -7.19 -28.97 15.46
C ILE A 198 -7.25 -28.57 16.95
N PRO A 199 -7.69 -29.47 17.85
CA PRO A 199 -7.60 -29.26 19.30
C PRO A 199 -6.16 -29.52 19.75
N MET A 200 -5.59 -28.64 20.56
CA MET A 200 -4.19 -28.73 20.94
C MET A 200 -3.85 -28.05 22.27
N SER A 201 -2.72 -28.42 22.85
CA SER A 201 -2.08 -27.70 23.95
C SER A 201 -0.66 -27.30 23.56
N ALA A 202 -0.44 -26.01 23.28
CA ALA A 202 0.90 -25.50 22.96
C ALA A 202 1.90 -25.69 24.12
N ARG A 203 1.40 -25.71 25.37
CA ARG A 203 2.23 -25.91 26.57
C ARG A 203 2.74 -27.34 26.66
N PHE A 204 1.83 -28.32 26.62
CA PHE A 204 2.17 -29.73 26.83
C PHE A 204 2.62 -30.45 25.56
N GLY A 205 2.25 -29.93 24.38
CA GLY A 205 2.60 -30.47 23.07
C GLY A 205 1.52 -31.36 22.45
N ASP A 206 0.39 -31.59 23.14
CA ASP A 206 -0.73 -32.39 22.63
C ASP A 206 -1.23 -31.86 21.28
N ASN A 207 -1.21 -32.72 20.26
CA ASN A 207 -1.59 -32.44 18.88
C ASN A 207 -0.84 -31.29 18.19
N VAL A 208 0.27 -30.81 18.78
CA VAL A 208 1.19 -29.87 18.10
C VAL A 208 2.09 -30.64 17.15
N THR A 209 2.88 -31.57 17.68
CA THR A 209 3.83 -32.40 16.92
C THR A 209 3.51 -33.89 17.03
N HIS A 210 2.99 -34.32 18.17
CA HIS A 210 2.62 -35.71 18.46
C HIS A 210 1.16 -35.76 18.90
N ARG A 211 0.51 -36.92 18.67
CA ARG A 211 -0.84 -37.15 19.16
C ARG A 211 -0.80 -37.33 20.67
N GLY A 212 -1.57 -36.54 21.39
CA GLY A 212 -1.68 -36.64 22.85
C GLY A 212 -2.64 -37.75 23.26
N ASP A 213 -2.33 -38.49 24.33
CA ASP A 213 -3.19 -39.57 24.85
C ASP A 213 -4.56 -39.03 25.31
N HIS A 214 -4.61 -37.77 25.76
CA HIS A 214 -5.82 -37.11 26.25
C HIS A 214 -6.82 -36.72 25.15
N LEU A 215 -6.40 -36.77 23.87
CA LEU A 215 -7.21 -36.36 22.72
C LEU A 215 -7.59 -37.55 21.83
N ALA A 216 -7.75 -38.75 22.42
CA ALA A 216 -8.11 -39.97 21.70
C ALA A 216 -9.42 -39.87 20.88
N TRP A 217 -10.32 -38.95 21.27
CA TRP A 217 -11.55 -38.66 20.53
C TRP A 217 -11.30 -37.91 19.21
N HIS A 218 -10.18 -37.20 19.06
CA HIS A 218 -9.84 -36.47 17.85
C HIS A 218 -9.10 -37.36 16.84
N GLN A 219 -9.76 -37.66 15.72
CA GLN A 219 -9.20 -38.48 14.63
C GLN A 219 -8.49 -37.67 13.53
N GLY A 220 -8.52 -36.33 13.61
CA GLY A 220 -7.87 -35.44 12.65
C GLY A 220 -6.34 -35.40 12.76
N PRO A 221 -5.64 -34.66 11.90
CA PRO A 221 -4.18 -34.55 11.92
C PRO A 221 -3.68 -33.72 13.11
N THR A 222 -2.42 -33.93 13.51
CA THR A 222 -1.73 -32.93 14.35
C THR A 222 -1.44 -31.67 13.54
N LEU A 223 -1.11 -30.56 14.21
CA LEU A 223 -0.74 -29.31 13.54
C LEU A 223 0.43 -29.54 12.57
N LEU A 224 1.50 -30.19 13.03
CA LEU A 224 2.67 -30.46 12.19
C LEU A 224 2.34 -31.39 11.02
N GLU A 225 1.57 -32.46 11.24
CA GLU A 225 1.12 -33.37 10.18
C GLU A 225 0.36 -32.61 9.08
N HIS A 226 -0.54 -31.69 9.47
CA HIS A 226 -1.28 -30.89 8.51
C HIS A 226 -0.39 -29.90 7.76
N LEU A 227 0.52 -29.20 8.44
CA LEU A 227 1.48 -28.28 7.81
C LEU A 227 2.39 -29.00 6.79
N GLU A 228 2.78 -30.25 7.08
CA GLU A 228 3.57 -31.06 6.14
C GLU A 228 2.80 -31.53 4.91
N THR A 229 1.49 -31.78 5.05
CA THR A 229 0.67 -32.47 4.03
C THR A 229 -0.24 -31.54 3.25
N VAL A 230 -0.51 -30.33 3.75
CA VAL A 230 -1.39 -29.37 3.09
C VAL A 230 -0.85 -29.03 1.70
N ASN A 231 -1.67 -29.30 0.70
CA ASN A 231 -1.39 -28.92 -0.67
C ASN A 231 -1.81 -27.46 -0.87
N VAL A 232 -0.89 -26.55 -0.61
CA VAL A 232 -0.98 -25.19 -1.14
C VAL A 232 -0.60 -25.30 -2.61
N GLU A 233 -1.59 -25.24 -3.50
CA GLU A 233 -1.33 -25.35 -4.93
C GLU A 233 -0.29 -24.29 -5.33
N PRO A 234 0.88 -24.67 -5.90
CA PRO A 234 1.72 -23.70 -6.56
C PRO A 234 0.92 -23.06 -7.70
N ASP A 235 1.17 -21.79 -7.99
CA ASP A 235 0.57 -21.10 -9.14
C ASP A 235 0.65 -22.02 -10.37
N SER A 236 -0.52 -22.40 -10.90
CA SER A 236 -0.56 -23.36 -12.01
C SER A 236 0.32 -22.88 -13.16
N PRO A 237 1.22 -23.73 -13.71
CA PRO A 237 2.05 -23.37 -14.84
C PRO A 237 1.22 -23.03 -16.09
N ASP A 238 -0.06 -23.45 -16.12
CA ASP A 238 -1.00 -23.15 -17.20
C ASP A 238 -1.55 -21.70 -17.15
N ARG A 239 -1.26 -20.95 -16.07
CA ARG A 239 -1.60 -19.52 -16.01
C ARG A 239 -0.86 -18.76 -17.11
N ALA A 240 -1.48 -17.70 -17.61
CA ALA A 240 -0.84 -16.83 -18.58
C ALA A 240 0.47 -16.25 -18.02
N PHE A 241 1.49 -16.19 -18.86
CA PHE A 241 2.79 -15.67 -18.47
C PHE A 241 2.68 -14.18 -18.10
N ARG A 242 3.28 -13.80 -16.97
CA ARG A 242 3.42 -12.43 -16.49
C ARG A 242 4.83 -12.24 -15.94
N MET A 243 5.56 -11.26 -16.43
CA MET A 243 6.85 -10.87 -15.86
C MET A 243 6.99 -9.34 -15.87
N PRO A 244 6.74 -8.68 -14.71
CA PRO A 244 7.06 -7.27 -14.53
C PRO A 244 8.56 -7.03 -14.70
N VAL A 245 8.93 -6.12 -15.60
CA VAL A 245 10.32 -5.75 -15.84
C VAL A 245 10.79 -4.88 -14.68
N GLN A 246 11.82 -5.35 -13.97
CA GLN A 246 12.43 -4.66 -12.83
C GLN A 246 13.69 -3.90 -13.27
N TRP A 247 14.41 -4.43 -14.26
CA TRP A 247 15.67 -3.88 -14.74
C TRP A 247 15.89 -4.16 -16.24
N VAL A 248 16.52 -3.21 -16.93
CA VAL A 248 16.98 -3.38 -18.31
C VAL A 248 18.50 -3.52 -18.28
N ASN A 249 18.98 -4.73 -18.52
CA ASN A 249 20.39 -5.06 -18.49
C ASN A 249 21.07 -4.75 -19.83
N ARG A 250 22.09 -3.89 -19.80
CA ARG A 250 22.93 -3.51 -20.94
C ARG A 250 24.41 -3.43 -20.52
N PRO A 251 25.10 -4.57 -20.39
CA PRO A 251 26.51 -4.60 -20.00
C PRO A 251 27.43 -4.14 -21.14
N ASN A 252 27.00 -4.25 -22.40
CA ASN A 252 27.71 -3.81 -23.60
C ASN A 252 26.71 -3.46 -24.72
N LEU A 253 27.21 -3.03 -25.88
CA LEU A 253 26.38 -2.59 -27.01
C LEU A 253 25.59 -3.74 -27.67
N ASP A 254 26.04 -4.99 -27.52
CA ASP A 254 25.47 -6.15 -28.21
C ASP A 254 24.50 -6.95 -27.34
N PHE A 255 24.29 -6.54 -26.08
CA PHE A 255 23.41 -7.23 -25.14
C PHE A 255 22.36 -6.29 -24.56
N ARG A 256 21.10 -6.65 -24.78
CA ARG A 256 19.94 -6.05 -24.12
C ARG A 256 19.05 -7.16 -23.56
N GLY A 257 18.98 -7.26 -22.23
CA GLY A 257 18.13 -8.22 -21.53
C GLY A 257 17.18 -7.52 -20.56
N TYR A 258 16.05 -8.15 -20.27
CA TYR A 258 15.02 -7.64 -19.37
C TYR A 258 14.90 -8.56 -18.17
N SER A 259 15.30 -8.06 -17.01
CA SER A 259 15.33 -8.84 -15.77
C SER A 259 14.10 -8.55 -14.93
N GLY A 260 13.51 -9.59 -14.36
CA GLY A 260 12.36 -9.51 -13.47
C GLY A 260 12.02 -10.87 -12.86
N THR A 261 11.21 -10.86 -11.83
CA THR A 261 10.64 -12.10 -11.27
C THR A 261 9.43 -12.53 -12.12
N VAL A 262 9.36 -13.80 -12.52
CA VAL A 262 8.18 -14.34 -13.19
C VAL A 262 7.03 -14.37 -12.17
N ALA A 263 6.00 -13.60 -12.45
CA ALA A 263 4.86 -13.42 -11.56
C ALA A 263 3.82 -14.53 -11.70
N SER A 264 3.64 -15.06 -12.91
CA SER A 264 2.81 -16.25 -13.15
C SER A 264 3.20 -16.92 -14.47
N GLY A 265 2.81 -18.20 -14.61
CA GLY A 265 3.00 -19.00 -15.81
C GLY A 265 4.45 -19.41 -16.04
N GLN A 266 4.73 -19.85 -17.26
CA GLN A 266 6.05 -20.28 -17.70
C GLN A 266 6.38 -19.66 -19.06
N ILE A 267 7.65 -19.44 -19.32
CA ILE A 267 8.17 -19.01 -20.62
C ILE A 267 9.36 -19.87 -21.02
N ARG A 268 9.47 -20.20 -22.31
CA ARG A 268 10.58 -20.95 -22.91
C ARG A 268 11.30 -20.15 -23.98
N VAL A 269 12.53 -20.54 -24.28
CA VAL A 269 13.24 -20.05 -25.46
C VAL A 269 12.42 -20.38 -26.72
N GLY A 270 12.26 -19.39 -27.59
CA GLY A 270 11.43 -19.48 -28.80
C GLY A 270 9.97 -19.06 -28.61
N ASP A 271 9.47 -18.94 -27.37
CA ASP A 271 8.07 -18.56 -27.14
C ASP A 271 7.79 -17.11 -27.60
N PRO A 272 6.59 -16.84 -28.12
CA PRO A 272 6.17 -15.48 -28.43
C PRO A 272 5.80 -14.72 -27.15
N VAL A 273 6.21 -13.46 -27.08
CA VAL A 273 5.99 -12.57 -25.94
C VAL A 273 5.47 -11.21 -26.40
N ALA A 274 4.62 -10.58 -25.61
CA ALA A 274 4.10 -9.23 -25.83
C ALA A 274 4.44 -8.30 -24.67
N VAL A 275 4.71 -7.03 -25.00
CA VAL A 275 4.75 -5.93 -24.02
C VAL A 275 3.32 -5.51 -23.71
N ALA A 276 2.91 -5.60 -22.45
CA ALA A 276 1.52 -5.39 -22.04
C ALA A 276 0.98 -4.00 -22.41
N MET A 277 1.79 -2.94 -22.24
CA MET A 277 1.38 -1.57 -22.51
C MET A 277 1.22 -1.29 -24.02
N THR A 278 2.25 -1.57 -24.82
CA THR A 278 2.30 -1.18 -26.24
C THR A 278 1.68 -2.24 -27.16
N GLY A 279 1.59 -3.48 -26.72
CA GLY A 279 1.16 -4.62 -27.54
C GLY A 279 2.20 -5.09 -28.55
N MET A 280 3.40 -4.51 -28.58
CA MET A 280 4.47 -4.97 -29.44
C MET A 280 4.88 -6.39 -29.06
N THR A 281 5.13 -7.22 -30.06
CA THR A 281 5.44 -8.65 -29.89
C THR A 281 6.84 -8.98 -30.38
N SER A 282 7.52 -9.89 -29.71
CA SER A 282 8.80 -10.50 -30.11
C SER A 282 8.76 -11.99 -29.77
N THR A 283 9.85 -12.71 -30.04
CA THR A 283 10.13 -14.03 -29.48
C THR A 283 11.25 -13.98 -28.45
N ILE A 284 11.28 -14.95 -27.54
CA ILE A 284 12.37 -15.15 -26.58
C ILE A 284 13.57 -15.76 -27.32
N ARG A 285 14.68 -15.03 -27.37
CA ARG A 285 15.94 -15.49 -27.96
C ARG A 285 16.74 -16.35 -26.99
N SER A 286 16.88 -15.90 -25.75
CA SER A 286 17.54 -16.66 -24.68
C SER A 286 17.03 -16.23 -23.31
N ILE A 287 17.19 -17.13 -22.34
CA ILE A 287 16.86 -16.89 -20.93
C ILE A 287 18.15 -17.08 -20.14
N VAL A 288 18.56 -16.05 -19.39
CA VAL A 288 19.83 -16.01 -18.67
C VAL A 288 19.57 -15.88 -17.17
N THR A 289 20.18 -16.73 -16.36
CA THR A 289 20.17 -16.68 -14.89
C THR A 289 21.59 -16.51 -14.37
N PHE A 290 21.75 -16.48 -13.03
CA PHE A 290 23.08 -16.45 -12.40
C PHE A 290 23.93 -17.69 -12.78
N ASP A 291 23.29 -18.86 -12.92
CA ASP A 291 23.95 -20.13 -13.21
C ASP A 291 24.25 -20.34 -14.70
N GLY A 292 23.84 -19.39 -15.56
CA GLY A 292 24.05 -19.43 -17.01
C GLY A 292 22.74 -19.37 -17.80
N GLU A 293 22.77 -19.83 -19.06
CA GLU A 293 21.57 -19.89 -19.89
C GLU A 293 20.69 -21.09 -19.51
N CYS A 294 19.36 -20.91 -19.59
CA CYS A 294 18.39 -21.97 -19.39
C CYS A 294 17.34 -21.99 -20.51
N GLU A 295 16.65 -23.12 -20.66
CA GLU A 295 15.63 -23.30 -21.70
C GLU A 295 14.26 -22.71 -21.32
N SER A 296 14.00 -22.56 -20.02
CA SER A 296 12.72 -22.10 -19.50
C SER A 296 12.86 -21.37 -18.17
N ALA A 297 11.92 -20.49 -17.88
CA ALA A 297 11.71 -19.88 -16.57
C ALA A 297 10.23 -19.93 -16.17
N SER A 298 9.98 -20.07 -14.87
CA SER A 298 8.68 -20.29 -14.25
C SER A 298 8.45 -19.37 -13.05
N THR A 299 7.20 -19.30 -12.56
CA THR A 299 6.79 -18.46 -11.43
C THR A 299 7.77 -18.50 -10.26
N GLY A 300 8.16 -17.31 -9.77
CA GLY A 300 9.08 -17.13 -8.64
C GLY A 300 10.56 -17.07 -9.02
N GLU A 301 10.94 -17.55 -10.20
CA GLU A 301 12.30 -17.43 -10.71
C GLU A 301 12.57 -16.00 -11.22
N THR A 302 13.84 -15.58 -11.19
CA THR A 302 14.28 -14.23 -11.56
C THR A 302 15.19 -14.24 -12.80
N PRO A 303 14.68 -14.60 -13.99
CA PRO A 303 15.48 -14.63 -15.21
C PRO A 303 15.78 -13.22 -15.76
N THR A 304 16.75 -13.16 -16.67
CA THR A 304 16.91 -12.10 -17.66
C THR A 304 16.49 -12.64 -19.02
N LEU A 305 15.43 -12.08 -19.60
CA LEU A 305 14.94 -12.46 -20.92
C LEU A 305 15.60 -11.62 -22.01
N VAL A 306 16.17 -12.27 -23.02
CA VAL A 306 16.70 -11.61 -24.22
C VAL A 306 15.69 -11.83 -25.34
N LEU A 307 15.31 -10.75 -26.01
CA LEU A 307 14.34 -10.77 -27.11
C LEU A 307 15.06 -10.88 -28.46
N ALA A 308 14.38 -11.45 -29.46
CA ALA A 308 14.88 -11.49 -30.83
C ALA A 308 14.87 -10.09 -31.50
N ASP A 309 13.84 -9.29 -31.21
CA ASP A 309 13.65 -7.96 -31.78
C ASP A 309 14.01 -6.86 -30.78
N GLU A 310 14.54 -5.74 -31.28
CA GLU A 310 14.79 -4.56 -30.46
C GLU A 310 13.50 -3.76 -30.22
N ILE A 311 12.79 -4.11 -29.14
CA ILE A 311 11.57 -3.43 -28.72
C ILE A 311 11.88 -2.44 -27.59
N ASP A 312 11.22 -1.28 -27.60
CA ASP A 312 11.33 -0.35 -26.49
C ASP A 312 10.53 -0.83 -25.27
N ILE A 313 11.28 -1.13 -24.20
CA ILE A 313 10.78 -1.69 -22.95
C ILE A 313 11.63 -1.10 -21.83
N SER A 314 10.95 -0.63 -20.79
CA SER A 314 11.51 0.04 -19.63
C SER A 314 11.10 -0.63 -18.32
N ARG A 315 11.73 -0.22 -17.21
CA ARG A 315 11.30 -0.64 -15.86
C ARG A 315 9.85 -0.23 -15.63
N GLY A 316 9.05 -1.16 -15.09
CA GLY A 316 7.62 -0.96 -14.85
C GLY A 316 6.73 -1.48 -15.98
N ASP A 317 7.28 -1.78 -17.15
CA ASP A 317 6.56 -2.53 -18.17
C ASP A 317 6.39 -3.99 -17.73
N MET A 318 5.45 -4.69 -18.38
CA MET A 318 5.17 -6.09 -18.13
C MET A 318 5.28 -6.88 -19.43
N LEU A 319 6.09 -7.94 -19.41
CA LEU A 319 6.10 -8.95 -20.46
C LEU A 319 5.00 -9.98 -20.17
N SER A 320 4.29 -10.40 -21.21
CA SER A 320 3.13 -11.28 -21.10
C SER A 320 2.98 -12.20 -22.31
N SER A 321 2.19 -13.27 -22.17
CA SER A 321 1.78 -14.10 -23.31
C SER A 321 1.01 -13.27 -24.35
N THR A 322 1.31 -13.45 -25.64
CA THR A 322 0.65 -12.71 -26.74
C THR A 322 -0.86 -12.91 -26.80
N ASN A 323 -1.34 -14.13 -26.49
CA ASN A 323 -2.76 -14.50 -26.59
C ASN A 323 -3.58 -14.21 -25.33
N ALA A 324 -2.93 -13.74 -24.25
CA ALA A 324 -3.56 -13.53 -22.95
C ALA A 324 -2.93 -12.31 -22.26
N ARG A 325 -2.98 -11.16 -22.93
CA ARG A 325 -2.48 -9.89 -22.39
C ARG A 325 -3.30 -9.46 -21.17
N PRO A 326 -2.66 -8.84 -20.15
CA PRO A 326 -3.36 -8.29 -18.99
C PRO A 326 -4.29 -7.13 -19.40
N GLU A 327 -5.25 -6.81 -18.53
CA GLU A 327 -6.08 -5.64 -18.71
C GLU A 327 -5.27 -4.35 -18.54
N MET A 328 -5.75 -3.30 -19.21
CA MET A 328 -5.13 -1.97 -19.22
C MET A 328 -6.18 -0.95 -18.81
N ALA A 329 -5.96 -0.27 -17.69
CA ALA A 329 -6.85 0.78 -17.21
C ALA A 329 -6.09 1.82 -16.39
N ASP A 330 -6.69 2.97 -16.19
CA ASP A 330 -6.26 4.02 -15.27
C ASP A 330 -7.29 4.25 -14.14
N GLN A 331 -8.41 3.53 -14.15
CA GLN A 331 -9.45 3.60 -13.13
C GLN A 331 -9.91 2.21 -12.71
N PHE A 332 -10.09 2.03 -11.40
CA PHE A 332 -10.26 0.69 -10.81
C PHE A 332 -11.25 0.72 -9.65
N ALA A 333 -11.99 -0.37 -9.48
CA ALA A 333 -12.52 -0.73 -8.19
C ALA A 333 -11.47 -1.59 -7.46
N ALA A 334 -11.16 -1.25 -6.21
CA ALA A 334 -10.18 -1.97 -5.40
C ALA A 334 -10.64 -2.09 -3.96
N ARG A 335 -10.28 -3.19 -3.30
CA ARG A 335 -10.37 -3.31 -1.84
C ARG A 335 -9.11 -2.69 -1.24
N LEU A 336 -9.27 -1.74 -0.32
CA LEU A 336 -8.17 -0.98 0.29
C LEU A 336 -8.22 -1.16 1.80
N ILE A 337 -7.06 -1.49 2.38
CA ILE A 337 -6.79 -1.49 3.82
C ILE A 337 -6.01 -0.21 4.13
N TRP A 338 -6.60 0.68 4.92
CA TRP A 338 -5.92 1.89 5.36
C TRP A 338 -5.08 1.62 6.61
N MET A 339 -3.81 2.01 6.58
CA MET A 339 -2.81 1.65 7.59
C MET A 339 -2.18 2.87 8.26
N ASN A 340 -2.66 4.09 7.96
CA ASN A 340 -2.13 5.31 8.53
C ASN A 340 -3.05 5.90 9.61
N GLN A 341 -2.47 6.61 10.57
CA GLN A 341 -3.25 7.31 11.60
C GLN A 341 -4.00 8.51 11.02
N GLU A 342 -3.37 9.24 10.10
CA GLU A 342 -4.04 10.31 9.37
C GLU A 342 -5.09 9.70 8.43
N PRO A 343 -6.34 10.20 8.45
CA PRO A 343 -7.39 9.66 7.62
C PRO A 343 -7.10 9.80 6.12
N LEU A 344 -7.53 8.83 5.34
CA LEU A 344 -7.58 8.95 3.89
C LEU A 344 -8.61 10.00 3.49
N VAL A 345 -8.18 10.91 2.62
CA VAL A 345 -9.02 11.97 2.06
C VAL A 345 -9.20 11.73 0.56
N PRO A 346 -10.43 11.48 0.08
CA PRO A 346 -10.69 11.33 -1.35
C PRO A 346 -10.19 12.54 -2.16
N GLY A 347 -9.62 12.26 -3.34
CA GLY A 347 -9.02 13.25 -4.23
C GLY A 347 -7.55 13.57 -3.93
N ARG A 348 -7.03 13.27 -2.73
CA ARG A 348 -5.61 13.51 -2.39
C ARG A 348 -4.73 12.59 -3.24
N LEU A 349 -3.62 13.14 -3.74
CA LEU A 349 -2.68 12.37 -4.57
C LEU A 349 -1.72 11.56 -3.71
N TYR A 350 -1.59 10.28 -4.04
CA TYR A 350 -0.64 9.34 -3.46
C TYR A 350 0.20 8.70 -4.57
N LEU A 351 1.29 8.04 -4.19
CA LEU A 351 1.98 7.09 -5.06
C LEU A 351 1.39 5.70 -4.85
N PHE A 352 1.06 5.02 -5.93
CA PHE A 352 0.60 3.64 -5.93
C PHE A 352 1.69 2.79 -6.56
N LYS A 353 2.17 1.77 -5.83
CA LYS A 353 3.15 0.84 -6.37
C LYS A 353 2.49 -0.50 -6.64
N ILE A 354 2.43 -0.87 -7.93
CA ILE A 354 1.90 -2.13 -8.44
C ILE A 354 3.05 -2.86 -9.11
N ALA A 355 3.37 -4.07 -8.66
CA ALA A 355 4.55 -4.82 -9.11
C ALA A 355 5.83 -3.93 -9.11
N SER A 356 6.43 -3.71 -10.29
CA SER A 356 7.63 -2.87 -10.47
C SER A 356 7.34 -1.41 -10.88
N LYS A 357 6.08 -1.04 -11.10
CA LYS A 357 5.65 0.30 -11.52
C LYS A 357 5.12 1.11 -10.33
N THR A 358 5.53 2.38 -10.26
CA THR A 358 5.00 3.35 -9.31
C THR A 358 4.29 4.45 -10.11
N VAL A 359 3.01 4.67 -9.83
CA VAL A 359 2.15 5.62 -10.53
C VAL A 359 1.53 6.61 -9.55
N VAL A 360 1.32 7.85 -9.99
CA VAL A 360 0.59 8.86 -9.21
C VAL A 360 -0.91 8.68 -9.44
N GLY A 361 -1.69 8.71 -8.36
CA GLY A 361 -3.14 8.61 -8.43
C GLY A 361 -3.84 9.12 -7.20
N SER A 362 -5.17 8.94 -7.13
CA SER A 362 -5.97 9.23 -5.94
C SER A 362 -7.09 8.21 -5.76
N VAL A 363 -7.58 8.14 -4.53
CA VAL A 363 -8.87 7.50 -4.25
C VAL A 363 -9.97 8.51 -4.57
N THR A 364 -10.82 8.21 -5.54
CA THR A 364 -11.87 9.13 -6.01
C THR A 364 -13.17 9.00 -5.23
N GLU A 365 -13.50 7.79 -4.80
CA GLU A 365 -14.75 7.49 -4.11
C GLU A 365 -14.55 6.34 -3.14
N ILE A 366 -15.12 6.44 -1.93
CA ILE A 366 -15.25 5.32 -1.01
C ILE A 366 -16.67 4.77 -1.19
N LYS A 367 -16.79 3.53 -1.69
CA LYS A 367 -18.11 2.91 -1.91
C LYS A 367 -18.74 2.50 -0.58
N HIS A 368 -17.99 1.78 0.24
CA HIS A 368 -18.37 1.39 1.59
C HIS A 368 -17.15 0.88 2.35
N ILE A 369 -17.17 1.04 3.67
CA ILE A 369 -16.30 0.33 4.61
C ILE A 369 -16.93 -1.02 4.92
N VAL A 370 -16.12 -2.04 5.16
CA VAL A 370 -16.56 -3.32 5.69
C VAL A 370 -16.21 -3.36 7.18
N ASP A 371 -17.22 -3.54 8.03
CA ASP A 371 -16.97 -3.84 9.45
C ASP A 371 -16.41 -5.25 9.54
N VAL A 372 -15.14 -5.36 9.92
CA VAL A 372 -14.41 -6.64 9.99
C VAL A 372 -14.93 -7.61 11.07
N ASN A 373 -15.77 -7.16 11.99
CA ASN A 373 -16.35 -7.99 13.03
C ASN A 373 -17.73 -8.55 12.63
N THR A 374 -18.51 -7.76 11.88
CA THR A 374 -19.89 -8.09 11.50
C THR A 374 -20.08 -8.36 10.01
N PHE A 375 -19.07 -8.10 9.19
CA PHE A 375 -19.06 -8.18 7.73
C PHE A 375 -20.07 -7.25 7.03
N GLN A 376 -20.61 -6.26 7.74
CA GLN A 376 -21.58 -5.33 7.19
C GLN A 376 -20.91 -4.21 6.39
N HIS A 377 -21.59 -3.76 5.33
CA HIS A 377 -21.16 -2.62 4.53
C HIS A 377 -21.70 -1.32 5.13
N LEU A 378 -20.79 -0.41 5.48
CA LEU A 378 -21.07 0.88 6.10
C LEU A 378 -20.72 2.03 5.14
N ALA A 379 -21.59 3.04 5.04
CA ALA A 379 -21.30 4.24 4.26
C ALA A 379 -20.25 5.10 4.98
N ALA A 380 -19.26 5.61 4.25
CA ALA A 380 -18.21 6.44 4.82
C ALA A 380 -17.71 7.49 3.83
N LYS A 381 -17.14 8.59 4.35
CA LYS A 381 -16.54 9.68 3.57
C LYS A 381 -15.02 9.79 3.71
N SER A 382 -14.44 9.05 4.65
CA SER A 382 -13.01 8.99 4.95
C SER A 382 -12.69 7.59 5.47
N LEU A 383 -11.43 7.16 5.35
CA LEU A 383 -10.94 5.92 5.99
C LEU A 383 -9.98 6.29 7.11
N THR A 384 -10.12 5.64 8.25
CA THR A 384 -9.27 5.75 9.43
C THR A 384 -8.42 4.48 9.59
N LEU A 385 -7.49 4.49 10.56
CA LEU A 385 -6.57 3.38 10.77
C LEU A 385 -7.32 2.04 10.88
N ASN A 386 -6.90 1.05 10.09
CA ASN A 386 -7.44 -0.30 9.98
C ASN A 386 -8.78 -0.45 9.25
N ASP A 387 -9.34 0.64 8.71
CA ASP A 387 -10.55 0.51 7.89
C ASP A 387 -10.25 -0.27 6.62
N VAL A 388 -11.13 -1.20 6.30
CA VAL A 388 -11.14 -1.92 5.03
C VAL A 388 -12.31 -1.41 4.22
N ALA A 389 -12.07 -0.99 2.98
CA ALA A 389 -13.12 -0.42 2.14
C ALA A 389 -13.03 -0.87 0.68
N LEU A 390 -14.17 -0.93 0.01
CA LEU A 390 -14.21 -0.92 -1.44
C LEU A 390 -14.12 0.53 -1.92
N VAL A 391 -13.12 0.84 -2.73
CA VAL A 391 -12.84 2.20 -3.22
C VAL A 391 -12.70 2.23 -4.74
N ASN A 392 -12.95 3.40 -5.31
CA ASN A 392 -12.59 3.71 -6.68
C ASN A 392 -11.25 4.44 -6.69
N LEU A 393 -10.36 4.02 -7.58
CA LEU A 393 -9.05 4.63 -7.81
C LEU A 393 -9.02 5.31 -9.18
N SER A 394 -8.23 6.37 -9.29
CA SER A 394 -7.88 6.98 -10.57
C SER A 394 -6.39 7.29 -10.59
N PHE A 395 -5.70 6.77 -11.60
CA PHE A 395 -4.27 6.96 -11.84
C PHE A 395 -4.06 7.97 -12.99
N ARG A 396 -2.91 8.62 -13.01
CA ARG A 396 -2.56 9.61 -14.06
C ARG A 396 -2.21 8.97 -15.40
N GLU A 397 -1.86 7.69 -15.40
CA GLU A 397 -1.52 6.90 -16.58
C GLU A 397 -2.11 5.50 -16.44
N PRO A 398 -2.41 4.81 -17.55
CA PRO A 398 -2.87 3.44 -17.50
C PRO A 398 -1.74 2.50 -17.05
N ILE A 399 -2.14 1.43 -16.37
CA ILE A 399 -1.26 0.35 -15.94
C ILE A 399 -1.77 -0.98 -16.45
N ALA A 400 -0.83 -1.91 -16.70
CA ALA A 400 -1.12 -3.31 -16.90
C ALA A 400 -1.39 -3.96 -15.55
N PHE A 401 -2.51 -4.67 -15.43
CA PHE A 401 -2.90 -5.36 -14.20
C PHE A 401 -3.72 -6.61 -14.50
N ASP A 402 -3.81 -7.49 -13.51
CA ASP A 402 -4.81 -8.55 -13.46
C ASP A 402 -5.63 -8.36 -12.18
N PRO A 403 -6.90 -8.80 -12.12
CA PRO A 403 -7.64 -8.88 -10.86
C PRO A 403 -6.83 -9.63 -9.80
N TYR A 404 -6.84 -9.15 -8.55
CA TYR A 404 -6.08 -9.78 -7.48
C TYR A 404 -6.43 -11.26 -7.31
N GLU A 405 -7.71 -11.61 -7.40
CA GLU A 405 -8.19 -13.00 -7.29
C GLU A 405 -7.62 -13.92 -8.39
N GLU A 406 -7.17 -13.37 -9.52
CA GLU A 406 -6.50 -14.09 -10.60
C GLU A 406 -4.99 -14.11 -10.41
N ASN A 407 -4.35 -12.97 -10.14
CA ASN A 407 -2.91 -12.86 -9.90
C ASN A 407 -2.59 -11.85 -8.78
N HIS A 408 -2.13 -12.35 -7.64
CA HIS A 408 -1.81 -11.52 -6.47
C HIS A 408 -0.64 -10.55 -6.72
N GLN A 409 0.34 -10.93 -7.56
CA GLN A 409 1.53 -10.11 -7.79
C GLN A 409 1.26 -8.90 -8.70
N THR A 410 0.31 -9.01 -9.62
CA THR A 410 -0.05 -7.95 -10.57
C THR A 410 -1.33 -7.22 -10.21
N GLY A 411 -2.18 -7.79 -9.36
CA GLY A 411 -3.38 -7.14 -8.81
C GLY A 411 -3.20 -6.50 -7.43
N GLY A 412 -2.10 -6.77 -6.74
CA GLY A 412 -1.80 -6.21 -5.42
C GLY A 412 -1.02 -4.89 -5.52
N PHE A 413 -1.30 -3.95 -4.61
CA PHE A 413 -0.59 -2.68 -4.58
C PHE A 413 -0.43 -2.11 -3.17
N ILE A 414 0.55 -1.21 -3.02
CA ILE A 414 0.68 -0.38 -1.83
C ILE A 414 0.46 1.10 -2.17
N VAL A 415 -0.05 1.84 -1.18
CA VAL A 415 -0.24 3.30 -1.23
C VAL A 415 0.86 3.93 -0.40
N ILE A 416 1.58 4.87 -1.00
CA ILE A 416 2.75 5.53 -0.43
C ILE A 416 2.47 7.03 -0.38
N ASP A 417 2.68 7.63 0.78
CA ASP A 417 2.58 9.08 0.95
C ASP A 417 3.73 9.80 0.21
N ARG A 418 3.40 10.90 -0.47
CA ARG A 418 4.32 11.58 -1.39
C ARG A 418 5.30 12.54 -0.71
N LEU A 419 5.05 12.86 0.56
CA LEU A 419 5.85 13.81 1.33
C LEU A 419 6.86 13.05 2.18
N ASN A 420 6.43 11.99 2.87
CA ASN A 420 7.29 11.25 3.80
C ASN A 420 7.69 9.85 3.32
N ASN A 421 7.21 9.40 2.14
CA ASN A 421 7.48 8.08 1.57
C ASN A 421 7.05 6.89 2.45
N SER A 422 6.17 7.11 3.43
CA SER A 422 5.63 6.03 4.26
C SER A 422 4.54 5.25 3.53
N THR A 423 4.47 3.93 3.76
CA THR A 423 3.36 3.11 3.28
C THR A 423 2.13 3.36 4.14
N VAL A 424 1.12 3.99 3.56
CA VAL A 424 -0.12 4.41 4.24
C VAL A 424 -1.30 3.48 4.02
N GLY A 425 -1.22 2.58 3.03
CA GLY A 425 -2.26 1.61 2.74
C GLY A 425 -1.80 0.50 1.81
N ALA A 426 -2.61 -0.55 1.71
CA ALA A 426 -2.40 -1.69 0.82
C ALA A 426 -3.74 -2.07 0.20
N GLY A 427 -3.75 -2.51 -1.04
CA GLY A 427 -4.99 -2.85 -1.70
C GLY A 427 -4.87 -3.90 -2.79
N MET A 428 -6.04 -4.37 -3.19
CA MET A 428 -6.25 -5.46 -4.11
C MET A 428 -7.21 -4.98 -5.19
N ILE A 429 -6.73 -4.91 -6.43
CA ILE A 429 -7.54 -4.51 -7.58
C ILE A 429 -8.60 -5.58 -7.82
N ALA A 430 -9.86 -5.17 -7.92
CA ALA A 430 -10.96 -6.05 -8.25
C ALA A 430 -11.19 -6.07 -9.77
N PHE A 431 -11.42 -4.91 -10.39
CA PHE A 431 -11.66 -4.79 -11.83
C PHE A 431 -11.49 -3.35 -12.33
N ALA A 432 -11.28 -3.18 -13.63
CA ALA A 432 -11.23 -1.87 -14.28
C ALA A 432 -12.62 -1.19 -14.33
N LEU A 433 -12.66 0.09 -14.00
CA LEU A 433 -13.85 0.92 -14.20
C LEU A 433 -13.90 1.38 -15.66
N ARG A 434 -14.69 0.69 -16.48
CA ARG A 434 -14.91 1.01 -17.89
C ARG A 434 -15.74 2.29 -18.06
N ARG A 435 -15.17 3.46 -17.80
CA ARG A 435 -15.85 4.75 -18.04
C ARG A 435 -15.38 5.48 -19.28
N SER A 436 -14.24 5.15 -19.88
CA SER A 436 -13.77 5.88 -21.08
C SER A 436 -12.67 5.17 -21.87
N SER A 437 -12.99 4.08 -22.55
CA SER A 437 -12.15 3.59 -23.67
C SER A 437 -12.21 4.50 -24.92
N ASN A 438 -13.06 5.53 -24.89
CA ASN A 438 -13.40 6.36 -26.05
C ASN A 438 -12.92 7.82 -25.95
N ILE A 439 -12.18 8.18 -24.89
CA ILE A 439 -11.68 9.55 -24.70
C ILE A 439 -10.17 9.54 -24.94
N HIS A 440 -9.77 9.90 -26.16
CA HIS A 440 -8.38 10.18 -26.47
C HIS A 440 -8.11 11.68 -26.40
N TRP A 441 -6.93 12.06 -25.92
CA TRP A 441 -6.47 13.44 -26.04
C TRP A 441 -6.39 13.79 -27.53
N GLN A 442 -7.22 14.74 -27.97
CA GLN A 442 -7.15 15.25 -29.32
C GLN A 442 -5.89 16.10 -29.45
N ALA A 443 -4.96 15.66 -30.29
CA ALA A 443 -3.80 16.49 -30.64
C ALA A 443 -4.31 17.76 -31.34
N THR A 444 -4.02 18.91 -30.76
CA THR A 444 -4.32 20.22 -31.37
C THR A 444 -3.08 20.75 -32.07
N GLU A 445 -3.25 21.35 -33.26
CA GLU A 445 -2.13 21.86 -34.06
C GLU A 445 -1.46 23.11 -33.46
N LEU A 446 -2.14 23.79 -32.53
CA LEU A 446 -1.65 25.00 -31.87
C LEU A 446 -1.13 24.68 -30.48
N SER A 447 0.16 24.94 -30.26
CA SER A 447 0.79 24.78 -28.96
C SER A 447 0.63 26.02 -28.07
N LYS A 448 0.84 25.82 -26.76
CA LYS A 448 0.88 26.87 -25.74
C LYS A 448 1.91 27.96 -26.07
N GLU A 449 3.07 27.59 -26.61
CA GLU A 449 4.14 28.53 -26.98
C GLU A 449 3.71 29.46 -28.12
N VAL A 450 3.00 28.93 -29.11
CA VAL A 450 2.43 29.73 -30.22
C VAL A 450 1.39 30.72 -29.69
N ARG A 451 0.54 30.29 -28.76
CA ARG A 451 -0.47 31.18 -28.14
C ARG A 451 0.18 32.27 -27.30
N GLY A 452 1.12 31.91 -26.42
CA GLY A 452 1.85 32.87 -25.59
C GLY A 452 2.64 33.89 -26.42
N SER A 453 3.38 33.44 -27.43
CA SER A 453 4.15 34.33 -28.31
C SER A 453 3.27 35.33 -29.07
N THR A 454 2.08 34.92 -29.51
CA THR A 454 1.10 35.81 -30.16
C THR A 454 0.61 36.91 -29.22
N LEU A 455 0.45 36.59 -27.93
CA LEU A 455 0.08 37.56 -26.88
C LEU A 455 1.29 38.37 -26.37
N GLY A 456 2.51 38.06 -26.80
CA GLY A 456 3.72 38.74 -26.37
C GLY A 456 4.05 38.53 -24.89
N GLN A 457 3.63 37.41 -24.30
CA GLN A 457 3.84 37.05 -22.89
C GLN A 457 4.16 35.57 -22.76
N ARG A 458 4.84 35.18 -21.67
CA ARG A 458 4.98 33.76 -21.33
C ARG A 458 3.83 33.39 -20.37
N PRO A 459 3.04 32.35 -20.67
CA PRO A 459 1.97 31.93 -19.78
C PRO A 459 2.52 31.38 -18.47
N ALA A 460 1.79 31.59 -17.39
CA ALA A 460 2.14 31.13 -16.05
C ALA A 460 0.92 31.21 -15.13
N VAL A 461 0.96 30.49 -14.01
CA VAL A 461 0.03 30.64 -12.91
C VAL A 461 0.74 31.24 -11.71
N ILE A 462 0.19 32.33 -11.18
CA ILE A 462 0.60 32.95 -9.93
C ILE A 462 -0.39 32.48 -8.87
N TRP A 463 0.08 31.57 -8.02
CA TRP A 463 -0.73 30.91 -7.01
C TRP A 463 -0.56 31.60 -5.66
N PHE A 464 -1.54 32.39 -5.26
CA PHE A 464 -1.53 33.07 -3.96
C PHE A 464 -1.93 32.11 -2.85
N THR A 465 -1.03 31.91 -1.89
CA THR A 465 -1.28 31.11 -0.67
C THR A 465 -1.12 31.97 0.59
N GLY A 466 -1.75 31.56 1.69
CA GLY A 466 -1.78 32.30 2.95
C GLY A 466 -3.10 32.14 3.72
N LEU A 467 -3.13 32.64 4.96
CA LEU A 467 -4.32 32.60 5.81
C LEU A 467 -5.51 33.40 5.22
N SER A 468 -6.74 33.07 5.65
CA SER A 468 -7.89 33.94 5.37
C SER A 468 -7.61 35.35 5.90
N GLY A 469 -8.00 36.41 5.20
CA GLY A 469 -7.68 37.79 5.63
C GLY A 469 -6.20 38.21 5.50
N ALA A 470 -5.30 37.36 5.00
CA ALA A 470 -3.89 37.73 4.76
C ALA A 470 -3.72 38.83 3.69
N GLY A 471 -4.69 39.00 2.79
CA GLY A 471 -4.66 40.01 1.71
C GLY A 471 -4.54 39.45 0.29
N LYS A 472 -4.64 38.12 0.11
CA LYS A 472 -4.52 37.43 -1.20
C LYS A 472 -5.38 38.06 -2.30
N SER A 473 -6.71 38.11 -2.12
CA SER A 473 -7.62 38.67 -3.14
C SER A 473 -7.35 40.16 -3.38
N THR A 474 -6.92 40.93 -2.37
CA THR A 474 -6.54 42.34 -2.55
C THR A 474 -5.31 42.48 -3.45
N ILE A 475 -4.24 41.74 -3.16
CA ILE A 475 -3.01 41.75 -3.96
C ILE A 475 -3.29 41.24 -5.38
N ALA A 476 -4.07 40.16 -5.51
CA ALA A 476 -4.41 39.58 -6.82
C ALA A 476 -5.20 40.56 -7.71
N ASN A 477 -6.18 41.29 -7.16
CA ASN A 477 -6.92 42.32 -7.90
C ASN A 477 -6.03 43.50 -8.32
N LEU A 478 -5.16 43.97 -7.43
CA LEU A 478 -4.24 45.06 -7.75
C LEU A 478 -3.21 44.62 -8.80
N LEU A 479 -2.70 43.39 -8.71
CA LEU A 479 -1.80 42.82 -9.69
C LEU A 479 -2.49 42.65 -11.05
N GLU A 480 -3.73 42.16 -11.08
CA GLU A 480 -4.50 42.03 -12.33
C GLU A 480 -4.62 43.39 -13.03
N ARG A 481 -5.03 44.43 -12.31
CA ARG A 481 -5.11 45.79 -12.85
C ARG A 481 -3.76 46.30 -13.36
N ARG A 482 -2.68 46.00 -12.63
CA ARG A 482 -1.32 46.41 -12.98
C ARG A 482 -0.84 45.70 -14.25
N LEU A 483 -1.03 44.39 -14.35
CA LEU A 483 -0.67 43.60 -15.54
C LEU A 483 -1.51 43.99 -16.75
N PHE A 484 -2.81 44.24 -16.57
CA PHE A 484 -3.67 44.75 -17.62
C PHE A 484 -3.17 46.10 -18.15
N ALA A 485 -2.75 47.01 -17.27
CA ALA A 485 -2.17 48.29 -17.67
C ALA A 485 -0.81 48.15 -18.41
N LEU A 486 -0.11 47.02 -18.25
CA LEU A 486 1.10 46.67 -19.01
C LEU A 486 0.78 45.97 -20.35
N GLY A 487 -0.50 45.78 -20.69
CA GLY A 487 -0.93 45.11 -21.90
C GLY A 487 -0.90 43.57 -21.82
N CYS A 488 -0.75 43.00 -20.61
CA CYS A 488 -0.80 41.56 -20.42
C CYS A 488 -2.25 41.05 -20.45
N HIS A 489 -2.41 39.82 -20.93
CA HIS A 489 -3.67 39.09 -20.92
C HIS A 489 -3.71 38.17 -19.71
N THR A 490 -4.65 38.45 -18.79
CA THR A 490 -4.75 37.79 -17.50
C THR A 490 -6.14 37.24 -17.23
N TYR A 491 -6.23 36.31 -16.27
CA TYR A 491 -7.51 35.91 -15.69
C TYR A 491 -7.36 35.62 -14.20
N LEU A 492 -8.18 36.27 -13.36
CA LEU A 492 -8.25 36.02 -11.92
C LEU A 492 -9.27 34.94 -11.56
N ILE A 493 -8.78 33.83 -11.02
CA ILE A 493 -9.58 32.78 -10.39
C ILE A 493 -9.61 33.02 -8.88
N ASP A 494 -10.75 33.49 -8.39
CA ASP A 494 -11.01 33.68 -6.95
C ASP A 494 -11.75 32.48 -6.34
N GLY A 495 -11.32 32.07 -5.15
CA GLY A 495 -11.83 30.91 -4.43
C GLY A 495 -13.29 30.98 -3.98
N ASP A 496 -13.84 32.19 -3.79
CA ASP A 496 -15.27 32.34 -3.51
C ASP A 496 -16.07 32.30 -4.82
N ASN A 497 -15.56 32.92 -5.89
CA ASN A 497 -16.23 32.96 -7.18
C ASN A 497 -16.44 31.56 -7.78
N VAL A 498 -15.43 30.69 -7.72
CA VAL A 498 -15.56 29.31 -8.25
C VAL A 498 -16.62 28.49 -7.52
N ARG A 499 -16.94 28.82 -6.27
CA ARG A 499 -17.97 28.14 -5.46
C ARG A 499 -19.40 28.52 -5.85
N HIS A 500 -19.61 29.54 -6.69
CA HIS A 500 -20.92 29.80 -7.28
C HIS A 500 -21.24 28.88 -8.47
N GLY A 501 -20.22 28.27 -9.09
CA GLY A 501 -20.35 27.46 -10.30
C GLY A 501 -19.58 26.15 -10.20
N LEU A 502 -18.32 26.16 -10.68
CA LEU A 502 -17.43 24.98 -10.80
C LEU A 502 -17.38 24.11 -9.53
N ASN A 503 -17.41 24.75 -8.36
CA ASN A 503 -17.24 24.13 -7.05
C ASN A 503 -18.47 24.31 -6.14
N ARG A 504 -19.67 24.52 -6.71
CA ARG A 504 -20.91 24.76 -5.95
C ARG A 504 -21.37 23.60 -5.08
N ASP A 505 -20.93 22.40 -5.43
CA ASP A 505 -21.21 21.13 -4.74
C ASP A 505 -20.27 20.89 -3.55
N LEU A 506 -19.19 21.67 -3.41
CA LEU A 506 -18.15 21.43 -2.41
C LEU A 506 -18.37 22.27 -1.14
N GLY A 507 -18.30 21.61 0.01
CA GLY A 507 -18.27 22.24 1.32
C GLY A 507 -16.88 22.75 1.72
N PHE A 508 -16.60 22.72 3.03
CA PHE A 508 -15.33 23.16 3.62
C PHE A 508 -14.62 22.05 4.41
N THR A 509 -15.05 20.79 4.21
CA THR A 509 -14.31 19.63 4.74
C THR A 509 -12.93 19.53 4.08
N GLU A 510 -12.04 18.73 4.65
CA GLU A 510 -10.70 18.51 4.07
C GLU A 510 -10.79 17.96 2.64
N GLY A 511 -11.63 16.94 2.40
CA GLY A 511 -11.86 16.38 1.06
C GLY A 511 -12.43 17.40 0.07
N ASP A 512 -13.39 18.22 0.50
CA ASP A 512 -13.92 19.30 -0.35
C ASP A 512 -12.85 20.33 -0.71
N ARG A 513 -11.90 20.60 0.21
CA ARG A 513 -10.78 21.52 -0.06
C ARG A 513 -9.80 20.92 -1.05
N VAL A 514 -9.46 19.64 -0.91
CA VAL A 514 -8.60 18.92 -1.86
C VAL A 514 -9.21 18.99 -3.26
N GLU A 515 -10.48 18.63 -3.40
CA GLU A 515 -11.18 18.66 -4.68
C GLU A 515 -11.32 20.09 -5.23
N ASN A 516 -11.56 21.09 -4.38
CA ASN A 516 -11.61 22.49 -4.77
C ASN A 516 -10.28 22.96 -5.37
N ILE A 517 -9.15 22.61 -4.74
CA ILE A 517 -7.82 22.95 -5.27
C ILE A 517 -7.55 22.20 -6.58
N ARG A 518 -7.90 20.91 -6.66
CA ARG A 518 -7.71 20.09 -7.88
C ARG A 518 -8.46 20.68 -9.08
N ARG A 519 -9.77 20.97 -8.92
CA ARG A 519 -10.59 21.56 -9.99
C ARG A 519 -10.07 22.91 -10.45
N VAL A 520 -9.65 23.76 -9.52
CA VAL A 520 -9.10 25.08 -9.88
C VAL A 520 -7.75 24.95 -10.57
N ALA A 521 -6.88 24.03 -10.15
CA ALA A 521 -5.59 23.82 -10.80
C ALA A 521 -5.74 23.31 -12.25
N GLU A 522 -6.69 22.41 -12.52
CA GLU A 522 -7.02 21.98 -13.89
C GLU A 522 -7.54 23.13 -14.76
N VAL A 523 -8.42 23.98 -14.22
CA VAL A 523 -8.91 25.17 -14.94
C VAL A 523 -7.79 26.18 -15.19
N ALA A 524 -6.94 26.42 -14.19
CA ALA A 524 -5.77 27.28 -14.35
C ALA A 524 -4.83 26.75 -15.43
N ARG A 525 -4.61 25.43 -15.49
CA ARG A 525 -3.83 24.78 -16.55
C ARG A 525 -4.41 25.04 -17.94
N LEU A 526 -5.74 24.98 -18.12
CA LEU A 526 -6.37 25.30 -19.41
C LEU A 526 -6.15 26.76 -19.82
N PHE A 527 -6.16 27.70 -18.88
CA PHE A 527 -5.87 29.11 -19.17
C PHE A 527 -4.39 29.38 -19.45
N VAL A 528 -3.48 28.68 -18.77
CA VAL A 528 -2.04 28.71 -19.07
C VAL A 528 -1.79 28.14 -20.47
N ASP A 529 -2.41 27.01 -20.81
CA ASP A 529 -2.37 26.42 -22.16
C ASP A 529 -2.91 27.40 -23.23
N ALA A 530 -3.90 28.22 -22.88
CA ALA A 530 -4.42 29.29 -23.75
C ALA A 530 -3.48 30.50 -23.92
N GLY A 531 -2.31 30.51 -23.26
CA GLY A 531 -1.32 31.59 -23.36
C GLY A 531 -1.47 32.70 -22.31
N LEU A 532 -2.33 32.53 -21.28
CA LEU A 532 -2.62 33.57 -20.29
C LEU A 532 -1.69 33.54 -19.07
N ILE A 533 -1.59 34.69 -18.38
CA ILE A 533 -1.06 34.77 -17.01
C ILE A 533 -2.25 34.66 -16.05
N VAL A 534 -2.33 33.54 -15.33
CA VAL A 534 -3.44 33.21 -14.44
C VAL A 534 -3.11 33.64 -13.02
N LEU A 535 -4.05 34.30 -12.35
CA LEU A 535 -3.94 34.69 -10.95
C LEU A 535 -4.89 33.79 -10.15
N ALA A 536 -4.38 32.91 -9.29
CA ALA A 536 -5.21 32.02 -8.48
C ALA A 536 -5.19 32.46 -7.01
N SER A 537 -6.29 33.00 -6.50
CA SER A 537 -6.44 33.44 -5.11
C SER A 537 -7.31 32.46 -4.33
N LEU A 538 -6.67 31.52 -3.63
CA LEU A 538 -7.35 30.40 -2.95
C LEU A 538 -6.85 30.25 -1.52
N ILE A 539 -7.67 29.62 -0.67
CA ILE A 539 -7.18 29.08 0.61
C ILE A 539 -6.70 27.65 0.33
N SER A 540 -5.39 27.50 0.13
CA SER A 540 -4.70 26.21 -0.08
C SER A 540 -3.82 25.88 1.14
N PRO A 541 -4.41 25.34 2.22
CA PRO A 541 -3.75 25.30 3.52
C PRO A 541 -2.62 24.29 3.63
N PHE A 542 -2.72 23.13 2.97
CA PHE A 542 -1.71 22.08 3.09
C PHE A 542 -0.75 22.08 1.90
N ARG A 543 0.50 21.68 2.17
CA ARG A 543 1.58 21.64 1.18
C ARG A 543 1.32 20.59 0.11
N SER A 544 0.71 19.46 0.47
CA SER A 544 0.36 18.36 -0.45
C SER A 544 -0.46 18.83 -1.64
N GLU A 545 -1.51 19.63 -1.41
CA GLU A 545 -2.37 20.10 -2.51
C GLU A 545 -1.72 21.20 -3.34
N ARG A 546 -0.85 22.03 -2.75
CA ARG A 546 -0.06 23.02 -3.52
C ARG A 546 0.97 22.34 -4.40
N LYS A 547 1.64 21.30 -3.90
CA LYS A 547 2.54 20.45 -4.69
C LYS A 547 1.78 19.75 -5.83
N MET A 548 0.59 19.21 -5.54
CA MET A 548 -0.28 18.62 -6.57
C MET A 548 -0.62 19.62 -7.69
N ALA A 549 -1.00 20.84 -7.32
CA ALA A 549 -1.32 21.89 -8.30
C ALA A 549 -0.08 22.24 -9.14
N ARG A 550 1.09 22.44 -8.50
CA ARG A 550 2.37 22.75 -9.16
C ARG A 550 2.75 21.72 -10.24
N GLU A 551 2.54 20.43 -9.97
CA GLU A 551 2.88 19.33 -10.89
C GLU A 551 1.99 19.22 -12.13
N LEU A 552 0.95 20.06 -12.26
CA LEU A 552 0.14 20.15 -13.48
C LEU A 552 0.75 21.09 -14.53
N PHE A 553 1.77 21.87 -14.16
CA PHE A 553 2.39 22.88 -15.00
C PHE A 553 3.83 22.50 -15.34
N GLU A 554 4.37 23.06 -16.42
CA GLU A 554 5.78 22.83 -16.76
C GLU A 554 6.72 23.53 -15.78
N PRO A 555 7.98 23.08 -15.66
CA PRO A 555 8.96 23.71 -14.79
C PRO A 555 9.06 25.23 -14.99
N GLY A 556 8.82 25.97 -13.91
CA GLY A 556 8.85 27.44 -13.89
C GLY A 556 7.53 28.13 -14.19
N GLU A 557 6.48 27.42 -14.64
CA GLU A 557 5.18 28.06 -14.93
C GLU A 557 4.30 28.28 -13.69
N PHE A 558 4.57 27.57 -12.60
CA PHE A 558 3.86 27.72 -11.33
C PHE A 558 4.67 28.58 -10.36
N ILE A 559 4.14 29.75 -10.01
CA ILE A 559 4.77 30.72 -9.11
C ILE A 559 3.95 30.76 -7.81
N GLU A 560 4.48 30.21 -6.73
CA GLU A 560 3.84 30.23 -5.41
C GLU A 560 4.14 31.56 -4.70
N ALA A 561 3.11 32.43 -4.65
CA ALA A 561 3.15 33.70 -3.96
C ALA A 561 2.59 33.56 -2.54
N PHE A 562 3.47 33.31 -1.57
CA PHE A 562 3.10 33.21 -0.17
C PHE A 562 2.87 34.58 0.46
N VAL A 563 1.61 34.90 0.75
CA VAL A 563 1.21 36.10 1.49
C VAL A 563 1.41 35.83 2.98
N ASP A 564 2.63 36.12 3.44
CA ASP A 564 3.11 35.89 4.80
C ASP A 564 2.51 36.95 5.74
N THR A 565 1.46 36.55 6.45
CA THR A 565 0.75 37.40 7.42
C THR A 565 0.53 36.60 8.70
N PRO A 566 1.00 37.09 9.86
CA PRO A 566 0.74 36.44 11.13
C PRO A 566 -0.76 36.28 11.41
N LEU A 567 -1.15 35.18 12.06
CA LEU A 567 -2.55 34.88 12.36
C LEU A 567 -3.25 36.03 13.11
N GLN A 568 -2.57 36.65 14.08
CA GLN A 568 -3.12 37.74 14.86
C GLN A 568 -3.49 38.94 13.98
N VAL A 569 -2.67 39.26 12.98
CA VAL A 569 -2.92 40.36 12.04
C VAL A 569 -4.06 40.02 11.10
N ALA A 570 -4.11 38.78 10.60
CA ALA A 570 -5.20 38.29 9.76
C ALA A 570 -6.55 38.31 10.50
N GLU A 571 -6.56 37.90 11.77
CA GLU A 571 -7.71 37.91 12.67
C GLU A 571 -8.16 39.33 13.06
N GLN A 572 -7.24 40.29 13.20
CA GLN A 572 -7.58 41.70 13.40
C GLN A 572 -8.25 42.32 12.16
N ARG A 573 -7.80 41.95 10.95
CA ARG A 573 -8.35 42.47 9.69
C ARG A 573 -9.76 41.94 9.42
N ASP A 574 -10.00 40.65 9.71
CA ASP A 574 -11.24 39.86 9.55
C ASP A 574 -12.42 40.55 8.81
N PRO A 575 -12.26 40.88 7.51
CA PRO A 575 -13.21 41.74 6.80
C PRO A 575 -14.58 41.08 6.62
N LYS A 576 -14.63 39.75 6.71
CA LYS A 576 -15.85 38.94 6.57
C LYS A 576 -16.42 38.47 7.91
N GLY A 577 -15.80 38.84 9.03
CA GLY A 577 -16.21 38.41 10.37
C GLY A 577 -16.10 36.89 10.60
N LEU A 578 -15.26 36.19 9.83
CA LEU A 578 -15.14 34.73 9.85
C LEU A 578 -14.32 34.24 11.03
N TYR A 579 -13.25 34.94 11.39
CA TYR A 579 -12.43 34.59 12.57
C TYR A 579 -13.25 34.70 13.84
N LYS A 580 -14.02 35.79 14.00
CA LYS A 580 -14.93 35.97 15.15
C LYS A 580 -15.95 34.84 15.27
N LYS A 581 -16.54 34.42 14.14
CA LYS A 581 -17.50 33.31 14.10
C LYS A 581 -16.86 31.96 14.39
N ALA A 582 -15.64 31.71 13.89
CA ALA A 582 -14.90 30.48 14.14
C ALA A 582 -14.53 30.34 15.63
N ARG A 583 -14.00 31.41 16.25
CA ARG A 583 -13.69 31.44 17.69
C ARG A 583 -14.91 31.20 18.57
N ALA A 584 -16.09 31.64 18.13
CA ALA A 584 -17.36 31.39 18.82
C ALA A 584 -17.94 29.98 18.56
N GLY A 585 -17.23 29.10 17.82
CA GLY A 585 -17.68 27.74 17.50
C GLY A 585 -18.72 27.66 16.37
N GLY A 586 -19.06 28.78 15.72
CA GLY A 586 -20.04 28.84 14.65
C GLY A 586 -19.52 28.36 13.28
N ILE A 587 -18.21 28.23 13.11
CA ILE A 587 -17.56 27.67 11.92
C ILE A 587 -16.56 26.61 12.39
N LYS A 588 -16.73 25.38 11.91
CA LYS A 588 -15.79 24.27 12.14
C LYS A 588 -14.80 24.16 10.97
N ASN A 589 -13.63 23.58 11.23
CA ASN A 589 -12.52 23.38 10.31
C ASN A 589 -12.04 24.68 9.64
N PHE A 590 -11.89 25.74 10.43
CA PHE A 590 -11.40 27.03 9.97
C PHE A 590 -9.87 27.09 10.01
N THR A 591 -9.27 27.36 8.84
CA THR A 591 -7.82 27.40 8.65
C THR A 591 -7.15 28.45 9.54
N GLY A 592 -6.17 28.03 10.34
CA GLY A 592 -5.45 28.83 11.31
C GLY A 592 -6.08 28.86 12.71
N ILE A 593 -7.23 28.22 12.93
CA ILE A 593 -7.88 28.14 14.24
C ILE A 593 -7.98 26.68 14.68
N ASP A 594 -8.86 25.90 14.03
CA ASP A 594 -9.12 24.49 14.32
C ASP A 594 -8.75 23.55 13.15
N SER A 595 -8.26 24.11 12.05
CA SER A 595 -7.57 23.39 10.96
C SER A 595 -6.20 24.04 10.70
N PRO A 596 -5.12 23.27 10.49
CA PRO A 596 -3.79 23.84 10.34
C PRO A 596 -3.61 24.56 9.00
N TYR A 597 -2.65 25.48 8.96
CA TYR A 597 -2.09 26.04 7.73
C TYR A 597 -0.61 25.71 7.71
N GLU A 598 -0.16 25.01 6.67
CA GLU A 598 1.23 24.61 6.49
C GLU A 598 1.92 25.62 5.58
N PRO A 599 2.79 26.51 6.12
CA PRO A 599 3.47 27.51 5.29
C PRO A 599 4.38 26.82 4.26
N PRO A 600 4.49 27.35 3.02
CA PRO A 600 5.44 26.80 2.04
C PRO A 600 6.89 26.98 2.52
N GLU A 601 7.72 26.00 2.20
CA GLU A 601 9.14 26.00 2.56
C GLU A 601 9.94 26.87 1.59
N GLU A 602 9.76 26.64 0.29
CA GLU A 602 10.48 27.31 -0.79
C GLU A 602 9.51 28.00 -1.78
N PRO A 603 8.73 29.02 -1.36
CA PRO A 603 7.91 29.77 -2.30
C PRO A 603 8.77 30.63 -3.22
N GLU A 604 8.40 30.76 -4.50
CA GLU A 604 9.07 31.68 -5.44
C GLU A 604 9.00 33.13 -4.95
N LEU A 605 7.91 33.50 -4.27
CA LEU A 605 7.69 34.84 -3.71
C LEU A 605 7.15 34.75 -2.28
N ARG A 606 7.88 35.34 -1.33
CA ARG A 606 7.41 35.56 0.05
C ARG A 606 7.04 37.03 0.25
N LEU A 607 5.75 37.30 0.38
CA LEU A 607 5.16 38.63 0.43
C LEU A 607 4.82 39.02 1.87
N ALA A 608 5.61 39.90 2.48
CA ALA A 608 5.44 40.35 3.86
C ALA A 608 4.28 41.36 4.03
N ALA A 609 3.04 40.88 3.94
CA ALA A 609 1.82 41.71 3.91
C ALA A 609 1.42 42.33 5.26
N SER A 610 2.15 42.06 6.33
CA SER A 610 2.08 42.79 7.59
C SER A 610 2.97 44.05 7.62
N ILE A 611 3.97 44.14 6.75
CA ILE A 611 5.00 45.20 6.77
C ILE A 611 4.84 46.13 5.57
N LYS A 612 4.56 45.58 4.39
CA LYS A 612 4.51 46.33 3.13
C LYS A 612 3.06 46.61 2.71
N THR A 613 2.85 47.70 1.98
CA THR A 613 1.54 48.01 1.39
C THR A 613 1.22 47.03 0.25
N PRO A 614 -0.06 46.77 -0.04
CA PRO A 614 -0.45 45.94 -1.18
C PRO A 614 0.16 46.39 -2.51
N GLU A 615 0.28 47.69 -2.74
CA GLU A 615 0.88 48.26 -3.96
C GLU A 615 2.38 47.93 -4.07
N ALA A 616 3.12 48.01 -2.97
CA ALA A 616 4.54 47.66 -2.95
C ALA A 616 4.75 46.16 -3.23
N LEU A 617 3.90 45.30 -2.68
CA LEU A 617 3.93 43.86 -2.94
C LEU A 617 3.61 43.53 -4.39
N VAL A 618 2.69 44.26 -5.03
CA VAL A 618 2.39 44.10 -6.46
C VAL A 618 3.61 44.42 -7.30
N GLU A 619 4.34 45.51 -7.01
CA GLU A 619 5.55 45.83 -7.77
C GLU A 619 6.67 44.80 -7.57
N GLU A 620 6.77 44.15 -6.40
CA GLU A 620 7.67 43.00 -6.19
C GLU A 620 7.32 41.82 -7.10
N ILE A 621 6.03 41.49 -7.22
CA ILE A 621 5.59 40.41 -8.12
C ILE A 621 5.88 40.79 -9.57
N VAL A 622 5.56 42.01 -9.99
CA VAL A 622 5.82 42.49 -11.36
C VAL A 622 7.33 42.47 -11.67
N ALA A 623 8.18 42.88 -10.74
CA ALA A 623 9.63 42.83 -10.90
C ALA A 623 10.12 41.39 -11.10
N HIS A 624 9.60 40.44 -10.32
CA HIS A 624 9.90 39.02 -10.50
C HIS A 624 9.43 38.50 -11.86
N LEU A 625 8.21 38.84 -12.30
CA LEU A 625 7.67 38.42 -13.59
C LEU A 625 8.51 38.95 -14.76
N ARG A 626 8.97 40.20 -14.70
CA ARG A 626 9.87 40.78 -15.70
C ARG A 626 11.25 40.13 -15.69
N GLY A 627 11.83 39.95 -14.50
CA GLY A 627 13.16 39.36 -14.33
C GLY A 627 13.26 37.93 -14.87
N ASN A 628 12.14 37.20 -14.90
CA ASN A 628 12.05 35.83 -15.41
C ASN A 628 11.40 35.74 -16.81
N GLY A 629 11.16 36.87 -17.48
CA GLY A 629 10.67 36.91 -18.86
C GLY A 629 9.21 36.53 -19.06
N PHE A 630 8.37 36.59 -18.03
CA PHE A 630 6.92 36.38 -18.15
C PHE A 630 6.20 37.54 -18.82
N VAL A 631 6.69 38.75 -18.54
CA VAL A 631 6.16 40.01 -19.05
C VAL A 631 7.30 40.79 -19.68
N LYS A 632 7.04 41.52 -20.76
CA LYS A 632 8.02 42.40 -21.40
C LYS A 632 8.55 43.44 -20.41
N SER A 633 9.86 43.71 -20.48
CA SER A 633 10.55 44.68 -19.63
C SER A 633 9.94 46.08 -19.72
#